data_AF-A0A2M7BWB9-F1
#
_entry.id   AF-A0A2M7BWB9-F1
#
_cell.length_a   1.000
_cell.length_b   1.000
_cell.length_c   1.000
_cell.angle_alpha   90.00
_cell.angle_beta   90.00
_cell.angle_gamma   90.00
#
_symmetry.space_group_name_H-M   'P 1'
#
loop_
_entity.id
_entity.type
_entity.pdbx_description
1 polymer ?
#
loop_
_entity_poly.entity_id
_entity_poly.type
_entity_poly.pdbx_seq_one_letter_code
_entity_poly.pdbx_strand_id
1 'polypeptide(L)'
;MLKCNMIPLLIISNNSREIKKYLKKFINKNTLFFEIKSEGKEYSIKEIKELIRETKIFHKETRIYFLENFQLSSLEAQNAFLKLLEEPPANTLFVLSVDNENKLIPTIRSRTRVVRLNKKKLVDLTPQVKAVLNKLISDSNFNLLSTTPFTLEEIIIFFRERLIFDKKAPPIIKETLKLKSLLENNNLNLQLTLDHMLIFIWKTYRMK
;
A
#
# COMPACT_ATOMS: atom_id res chain seq x y z
N MET A 1 27.12 10.82 -25.13
CA MET A 1 26.15 9.72 -24.92
C MET A 1 26.13 9.38 -23.43
N LEU A 2 25.18 9.93 -22.69
CA LEU A 2 25.05 9.64 -21.25
C LEU A 2 24.44 8.24 -21.10
N LYS A 3 25.24 7.29 -20.59
CA LYS A 3 24.71 6.06 -19.98
C LYS A 3 23.88 6.49 -18.77
N CYS A 4 22.60 6.77 -18.96
CA CYS A 4 21.68 6.95 -17.85
C CYS A 4 21.57 5.61 -17.13
N ASN A 5 22.27 5.48 -16.00
CA ASN A 5 22.12 4.37 -15.09
C ASN A 5 20.66 4.37 -14.61
N MET A 6 19.85 3.48 -15.17
CA MET A 6 18.43 3.41 -14.85
C MET A 6 18.28 2.71 -13.49
N ILE A 7 18.21 3.51 -12.44
CA ILE A 7 18.06 3.03 -11.06
C ILE A 7 16.78 2.18 -10.97
N PRO A 8 16.88 0.90 -10.54
CA PRO A 8 15.73 0.03 -10.35
C PRO A 8 14.67 0.67 -9.45
N LEU A 9 13.39 0.42 -9.72
CA LEU A 9 12.27 1.00 -8.97
C LEU A 9 11.64 -0.05 -8.05
N LEU A 10 11.38 0.34 -6.80
CA LEU A 10 10.56 -0.42 -5.87
C LEU A 10 9.27 0.36 -5.60
N ILE A 11 8.16 -0.11 -6.14
CA ILE A 11 6.83 0.48 -5.96
C ILE A 11 6.15 -0.18 -4.76
N ILE A 12 5.82 0.62 -3.75
CA ILE A 12 5.07 0.17 -2.58
C ILE A 12 3.61 0.57 -2.76
N SER A 13 2.77 -0.42 -3.06
CA SER A 13 1.32 -0.24 -3.21
C SER A 13 0.59 -1.58 -3.21
N ASN A 14 -0.62 -1.58 -2.66
CA ASN A 14 -1.57 -2.69 -2.72
C ASN A 14 -2.64 -2.51 -3.81
N ASN A 15 -2.48 -1.52 -4.70
CA ASN A 15 -3.42 -1.20 -5.77
C ASN A 15 -2.78 -1.39 -7.15
N SER A 16 -2.98 -2.55 -7.76
CA SER A 16 -2.45 -2.86 -9.09
C SER A 16 -2.88 -1.88 -10.19
N ARG A 17 -4.07 -1.25 -10.08
CA ARG A 17 -4.49 -0.24 -11.07
C ARG A 17 -3.61 1.00 -11.00
N GLU A 18 -3.28 1.44 -9.79
CA GLU A 18 -2.43 2.61 -9.56
C GLU A 18 -0.99 2.35 -10.02
N ILE A 19 -0.47 1.15 -9.73
CA ILE A 19 0.84 0.70 -10.22
C ILE A 19 0.87 0.75 -11.75
N LYS A 20 -0.09 0.13 -12.43
CA LYS A 20 -0.16 0.13 -13.90
C LYS A 20 -0.30 1.55 -14.47
N LYS A 21 -1.07 2.43 -13.83
CA LYS A 21 -1.17 3.85 -14.21
C LYS A 21 0.17 4.59 -14.05
N TYR A 22 0.92 4.32 -12.99
CA TYR A 22 2.24 4.89 -12.78
C TYR A 22 3.25 4.40 -13.82
N LEU A 23 3.24 3.10 -14.14
CA LEU A 23 4.13 2.49 -15.12
C LEU A 23 3.91 3.03 -16.54
N LYS A 24 2.66 3.34 -16.92
CA LYS A 24 2.36 3.95 -18.23
C LYS A 24 3.16 5.24 -18.50
N LYS A 25 3.62 5.95 -17.47
CA LYS A 25 4.46 7.16 -17.63
C LYS A 25 5.86 6.86 -18.17
N PHE A 26 6.33 5.63 -18.02
CA PHE A 26 7.66 5.19 -18.49
C PHE A 26 7.62 4.55 -19.88
N ILE A 27 6.43 4.24 -20.39
CA ILE A 27 6.26 3.59 -21.69
C ILE A 27 6.24 4.66 -22.78
N ASN A 28 7.19 4.58 -23.71
CA ASN A 28 7.26 5.42 -24.91
C ASN A 28 7.46 4.55 -26.17
N LYS A 29 7.52 5.17 -27.35
CA LYS A 29 7.64 4.47 -28.65
C LYS A 29 8.86 3.53 -28.76
N ASN A 30 9.91 3.75 -27.97
CA ASN A 30 11.16 2.98 -27.99
C ASN A 30 11.33 2.12 -26.73
N THR A 31 10.21 1.72 -26.10
CA THR A 31 10.18 0.93 -24.88
C THR A 31 9.52 -0.43 -25.11
N LEU A 32 10.17 -1.50 -24.66
CA LEU A 32 9.61 -2.85 -24.58
C LEU A 32 9.22 -3.13 -23.14
N PHE A 33 7.94 -3.40 -22.88
CA PHE A 33 7.42 -3.65 -21.54
C PHE A 33 7.12 -5.13 -21.35
N PHE A 34 7.72 -5.75 -20.34
CA PHE A 34 7.57 -7.15 -19.98
C PHE A 34 6.94 -7.26 -18.59
N GLU A 35 5.72 -7.81 -18.52
CA GLU A 35 5.07 -8.18 -17.26
C GLU A 35 5.47 -9.62 -16.92
N ILE A 36 6.36 -9.78 -15.94
CA ILE A 36 6.83 -11.08 -15.50
C ILE A 36 5.91 -11.56 -14.39
N LYS A 37 5.30 -12.72 -14.60
CA LYS A 37 4.44 -13.40 -13.62
C LYS A 37 5.05 -14.73 -13.29
N SER A 38 4.98 -15.12 -12.02
CA SER A 38 5.33 -16.49 -11.65
C SER A 38 4.24 -17.47 -12.11
N GLU A 39 4.66 -18.67 -12.47
CA GLU A 39 3.77 -19.80 -12.74
C GLU A 39 3.15 -20.36 -11.44
N GLY A 40 3.76 -20.07 -10.28
CA GLY A 40 3.35 -20.53 -8.96
C GLY A 40 2.86 -19.42 -8.03
N LYS A 41 2.89 -19.71 -6.73
CA LYS A 41 2.55 -18.74 -5.67
C LYS A 41 3.69 -17.75 -5.37
N GLU A 42 4.92 -18.10 -5.76
CA GLU A 42 6.14 -17.33 -5.51
C GLU A 42 7.10 -17.47 -6.69
N TYR A 43 7.91 -16.42 -6.95
CA TYR A 43 9.01 -16.54 -7.90
C TYR A 43 10.08 -17.48 -7.33
N SER A 44 10.26 -18.59 -8.01
CA SER A 44 11.31 -19.57 -7.76
C SER A 44 12.67 -19.05 -8.24
N ILE A 45 13.75 -19.61 -7.68
CA ILE A 45 15.11 -19.34 -8.14
C ILE A 45 15.30 -19.68 -9.63
N LYS A 46 14.56 -20.66 -10.18
CA LYS A 46 14.66 -21.06 -11.59
C LYS A 46 14.13 -19.95 -12.50
N GLU A 47 12.92 -19.45 -12.23
CA GLU A 47 12.31 -18.34 -12.99
C GLU A 47 13.20 -17.09 -12.95
N ILE A 48 13.76 -16.74 -11.79
CA ILE A 48 14.66 -15.59 -11.68
C ILE A 48 15.96 -15.80 -12.48
N LYS A 49 16.53 -17.01 -12.47
CA LYS A 49 17.74 -17.32 -13.27
C LYS A 49 17.46 -17.27 -14.77
N GLU A 50 16.28 -17.67 -15.20
CA GLU A 50 15.86 -17.59 -16.60
C GLU A 50 15.70 -16.13 -17.03
N LEU A 51 15.02 -15.31 -16.24
CA LEU A 51 14.94 -13.86 -16.44
C LEU A 51 16.34 -13.22 -16.53
N ILE A 52 17.26 -13.61 -15.65
CA ILE A 52 18.66 -13.12 -15.70
C ILE A 52 19.34 -13.48 -17.03
N ARG A 53 19.07 -14.65 -17.60
CA ARG A 53 19.65 -15.05 -18.89
C ARG A 53 19.07 -14.22 -20.03
N GLU A 54 17.76 -14.03 -20.06
CA GLU A 54 17.09 -13.23 -21.09
C GLU A 54 17.53 -11.77 -21.10
N THR A 55 17.68 -11.17 -19.92
CA THR A 55 18.05 -9.76 -19.77
C THR A 55 19.47 -9.44 -20.26
N LYS A 56 20.36 -10.44 -20.34
CA LYS A 56 21.73 -10.28 -20.87
C LYS A 56 21.79 -10.08 -22.37
N ILE A 57 20.76 -10.50 -23.11
CA ILE A 57 20.70 -10.28 -24.56
C ILE A 57 20.62 -8.76 -24.78
N PHE A 58 21.48 -8.22 -25.63
CA PHE A 58 21.51 -6.78 -25.89
C PHE A 58 20.29 -6.36 -26.71
N HIS A 59 19.67 -5.24 -26.34
CA HIS A 59 18.61 -4.59 -27.10
C HIS A 59 18.86 -3.08 -27.22
N LYS A 60 18.44 -2.52 -28.35
CA LYS A 60 18.54 -1.08 -28.62
C LYS A 60 17.44 -0.31 -27.90
N GLU A 61 16.25 -0.90 -27.79
CA GLU A 61 15.11 -0.37 -27.06
C GLU A 61 15.34 -0.42 -25.55
N THR A 62 14.69 0.48 -24.82
CA THR A 62 14.65 0.40 -23.36
C THR A 62 13.69 -0.72 -22.96
N ARG A 63 14.15 -1.68 -22.17
CA ARG A 63 13.35 -2.79 -21.67
C ARG A 63 12.93 -2.51 -20.24
N ILE A 64 11.66 -2.65 -19.95
CA ILE A 64 11.12 -2.52 -18.60
C ILE A 64 10.59 -3.88 -18.19
N TYR A 65 11.25 -4.49 -17.19
CA TYR A 65 10.79 -5.73 -16.57
C TYR A 65 10.03 -5.39 -15.30
N PHE A 66 8.72 -5.63 -15.32
CA PHE A 66 7.85 -5.43 -14.18
C PHE A 66 7.57 -6.78 -13.51
N LEU A 67 7.99 -6.91 -12.25
CA LEU A 67 7.73 -8.07 -11.41
C LEU A 67 6.69 -7.67 -10.35
N GLU A 68 5.48 -8.20 -10.50
CA GLU A 68 4.40 -7.94 -9.55
C GLU A 68 4.53 -8.81 -8.30
N ASN A 69 4.28 -8.25 -7.12
CA ASN A 69 4.31 -8.95 -5.84
C ASN A 69 5.64 -9.66 -5.54
N PHE A 70 6.76 -8.98 -5.83
CA PHE A 70 8.09 -9.59 -5.70
C PHE A 70 8.45 -9.99 -4.25
N GLN A 71 7.76 -9.46 -3.24
CA GLN A 71 7.86 -9.89 -1.85
C GLN A 71 7.46 -11.35 -1.61
N LEU A 72 6.77 -11.98 -2.56
CA LEU A 72 6.40 -13.39 -2.47
C LEU A 72 7.57 -14.30 -2.86
N SER A 73 8.60 -13.80 -3.54
CA SER A 73 9.75 -14.60 -3.98
C SER A 73 10.49 -15.25 -2.81
N SER A 74 11.00 -16.46 -3.03
CA SER A 74 11.84 -17.15 -2.06
C SER A 74 13.11 -16.34 -1.74
N LEU A 75 13.72 -16.58 -0.57
CA LEU A 75 14.94 -15.87 -0.18
C LEU A 75 16.08 -16.08 -1.18
N GLU A 76 16.20 -17.29 -1.72
CA GLU A 76 17.18 -17.65 -2.74
C GLU A 76 16.93 -16.92 -4.05
N ALA A 77 15.66 -16.77 -4.44
CA ALA A 77 15.25 -16.00 -5.61
C ALA A 77 15.60 -14.50 -5.45
N GLN A 78 15.33 -13.93 -4.27
CA GLN A 78 15.71 -12.54 -3.95
C GLN A 78 17.23 -12.33 -4.00
N ASN A 79 18.02 -13.25 -3.44
CA ASN A 79 19.48 -13.19 -3.48
C ASN A 79 20.03 -13.37 -4.91
N ALA A 80 19.40 -14.22 -5.73
CA ALA A 80 19.76 -14.35 -7.14
C ALA A 80 19.48 -13.06 -7.91
N PHE A 81 18.33 -12.42 -7.65
CA PHE A 81 17.94 -11.15 -8.28
C PHE A 81 18.83 -9.98 -7.83
N LEU A 82 19.36 -10.01 -6.61
CA LEU A 82 20.28 -8.98 -6.11
C LEU A 82 21.49 -8.76 -7.03
N LYS A 83 22.05 -9.84 -7.57
CA LYS A 83 23.18 -9.78 -8.52
C LYS A 83 22.82 -8.97 -9.78
N LEU A 84 21.57 -9.09 -10.23
CA LEU A 84 21.05 -8.36 -11.39
C LEU A 84 20.84 -6.86 -11.09
N LEU A 85 20.52 -6.51 -9.85
CA LEU A 85 20.38 -5.13 -9.41
C LEU A 85 21.72 -4.42 -9.21
N GLU A 86 22.77 -5.15 -8.87
CA GLU A 86 24.12 -4.62 -8.71
C GLU A 86 24.76 -4.27 -10.06
N GLU A 87 24.56 -5.13 -11.06
CA GLU A 87 25.08 -4.94 -12.41
C GLU A 87 23.93 -5.04 -13.44
N PRO A 88 23.04 -4.03 -13.51
CA PRO A 88 21.92 -4.08 -14.43
C PRO A 88 22.41 -4.05 -15.88
N PRO A 89 21.84 -4.88 -16.78
CA PRO A 89 22.15 -4.81 -18.20
C PRO A 89 21.83 -3.42 -18.79
N ALA A 90 22.55 -3.05 -19.84
CA ALA A 90 22.30 -1.79 -20.54
C ALA A 90 20.85 -1.71 -21.06
N ASN A 91 20.29 -0.50 -21.05
CA ASN A 91 18.92 -0.20 -21.48
C ASN A 91 17.84 -1.01 -20.75
N THR A 92 18.07 -1.42 -19.51
CA THR A 92 17.11 -2.22 -18.73
C THR A 92 16.66 -1.48 -17.48
N LEU A 93 15.35 -1.42 -17.26
CA LEU A 93 14.72 -1.05 -16.00
C LEU A 93 14.15 -2.30 -15.32
N PHE A 94 14.46 -2.48 -14.05
CA PHE A 94 13.69 -3.37 -13.19
C PHE A 94 12.71 -2.56 -12.38
N VAL A 95 11.44 -2.99 -12.38
CA VAL A 95 10.40 -2.44 -11.53
C VAL A 95 9.77 -3.55 -10.72
N LEU A 96 9.88 -3.45 -9.40
CA LEU A 96 9.29 -4.38 -8.45
C LEU A 96 8.07 -3.72 -7.83
N SER A 97 6.94 -4.42 -7.72
CA SER A 97 5.87 -4.00 -6.80
C SER A 97 5.85 -4.86 -5.56
N VAL A 98 5.57 -4.22 -4.42
CA VAL A 98 5.34 -4.89 -3.14
C VAL A 98 4.23 -4.23 -2.32
N ASP A 99 3.49 -5.04 -1.58
CA ASP A 99 2.54 -4.54 -0.56
C ASP A 99 3.27 -4.14 0.73
N ASN A 100 4.32 -4.88 1.08
CA ASN A 100 5.08 -4.72 2.30
C ASN A 100 6.58 -4.89 2.02
N GLU A 101 7.33 -3.78 2.07
CA GLU A 101 8.77 -3.76 1.81
C GLU A 101 9.59 -4.53 2.86
N ASN A 102 9.05 -4.79 4.05
CA ASN A 102 9.76 -5.53 5.11
C ASN A 102 9.96 -7.01 4.79
N LYS A 103 9.24 -7.55 3.80
CA LYS A 103 9.42 -8.91 3.29
C LYS A 103 10.53 -9.03 2.25
N LEU A 104 11.10 -7.91 1.81
CA LEU A 104 12.29 -7.91 0.96
C LEU A 104 13.56 -7.91 1.81
N ILE A 105 14.60 -8.56 1.30
CA ILE A 105 15.93 -8.42 1.89
C ILE A 105 16.38 -6.94 1.86
N PRO A 106 17.00 -6.41 2.94
CA PRO A 106 17.41 -5.02 3.01
C PRO A 106 18.34 -4.57 1.87
N THR A 107 19.13 -5.50 1.33
CA THR A 107 20.07 -5.25 0.23
C THR A 107 19.35 -4.89 -1.08
N ILE A 108 18.19 -5.48 -1.38
CA ILE A 108 17.36 -5.05 -2.53
C ILE A 108 16.85 -3.63 -2.33
N ARG A 109 16.37 -3.30 -1.12
CA ARG A 109 15.86 -1.95 -0.81
C ARG A 109 16.94 -0.88 -0.99
N SER A 110 18.19 -1.18 -0.63
CA SER A 110 19.31 -0.24 -0.80
C SER A 110 19.69 0.05 -2.25
N ARG A 111 19.35 -0.85 -3.19
CA ARG A 111 19.69 -0.75 -4.63
C ARG A 111 18.49 -0.32 -5.49
N THR A 112 17.37 0.00 -4.86
CA THR A 112 16.14 0.42 -5.53
C THR A 112 15.73 1.81 -5.07
N ARG A 113 15.19 2.60 -6.00
CA ARG A 113 14.51 3.85 -5.67
C ARG A 113 13.08 3.54 -5.26
N VAL A 114 12.75 3.83 -4.01
CA VAL A 114 11.44 3.58 -3.44
C VAL A 114 10.43 4.63 -3.90
N VAL A 115 9.31 4.16 -4.44
CA VAL A 115 8.14 4.96 -4.83
C VAL A 115 6.94 4.45 -4.04
N ARG A 116 6.41 5.28 -3.13
CA ARG A 116 5.21 4.95 -2.36
C ARG A 116 4.00 5.56 -3.05
N LEU A 117 3.21 4.74 -3.74
CA LEU A 117 1.93 5.18 -4.32
C LEU A 117 0.83 5.24 -3.25
N ASN A 118 1.00 4.44 -2.18
CA ASN A 118 0.09 4.37 -1.04
C ASN A 118 0.16 5.55 -0.06
N LYS A 119 0.57 6.76 -0.47
CA LYS A 119 0.13 7.94 0.26
C LYS A 119 -1.32 8.20 -0.15
N LYS A 120 -2.26 7.46 0.47
CA LYS A 120 -3.54 8.10 0.83
C LYS A 120 -3.12 9.44 1.43
N LYS A 121 -3.54 10.56 0.85
CA LYS A 121 -3.47 11.85 1.54
C LYS A 121 -3.89 11.53 2.96
N LEU A 122 -3.03 11.81 3.95
CA LEU A 122 -3.50 11.88 5.32
C LEU A 122 -4.68 12.84 5.22
N VAL A 123 -5.89 12.31 5.37
CA VAL A 123 -7.06 13.17 5.45
C VAL A 123 -6.84 13.85 6.77
N ASP A 124 -6.34 15.08 6.72
CA ASP A 124 -6.21 15.89 7.91
C ASP A 124 -7.63 16.09 8.43
N LEU A 125 -7.86 15.66 9.67
CA LEU A 125 -9.15 15.83 10.29
C LEU A 125 -9.43 17.32 10.40
N THR A 126 -10.55 17.75 9.82
CA THR A 126 -10.97 19.13 9.96
C THR A 126 -11.18 19.46 11.45
N PRO A 127 -10.94 20.72 11.88
CA PRO A 127 -11.18 21.12 13.27
C PRO A 127 -12.59 20.78 13.75
N GLN A 128 -13.59 20.86 12.85
CA GLN A 128 -14.97 20.50 13.12
C GLN A 128 -15.13 19.01 13.45
N VAL A 129 -14.54 18.11 12.67
CA VAL A 129 -14.56 16.66 12.93
C VAL A 129 -13.88 16.33 14.25
N LYS A 130 -12.70 16.92 14.52
CA LYS A 130 -12.01 16.74 15.81
C LYS A 130 -12.88 17.21 16.97
N ALA A 131 -13.54 18.37 16.86
CA ALA A 131 -14.40 18.90 17.91
C ALA A 131 -15.57 17.96 18.21
N VAL A 132 -16.24 17.43 17.17
CA VAL A 132 -17.36 16.50 17.33
C VAL A 132 -16.92 15.19 18.00
N LEU A 133 -15.83 14.58 17.53
CA LEU A 133 -15.31 13.33 18.11
C LEU A 133 -14.79 13.52 19.55
N ASN A 134 -14.13 14.64 19.84
CA ASN A 134 -13.73 14.98 21.21
C ASN A 134 -14.96 15.15 22.11
N LYS A 135 -15.99 15.85 21.65
CA LYS A 135 -17.24 16.02 22.39
C LYS A 135 -17.91 14.67 22.67
N LEU A 136 -17.98 13.78 21.68
CA LEU A 136 -18.55 12.43 21.84
C LEU A 136 -17.87 11.62 22.94
N ILE A 137 -16.56 11.80 23.10
CA ILE A 137 -15.76 11.12 24.12
C ILE A 137 -15.98 11.73 25.51
N SER A 138 -16.06 13.07 25.60
CA SER A 138 -16.17 13.77 26.87
C SER A 138 -17.59 13.82 27.42
N ASP A 139 -18.61 13.97 26.56
CA ASP A 139 -19.99 14.31 26.92
C ASP A 139 -20.75 13.09 27.48
N SER A 140 -21.38 13.26 28.64
CA SER A 140 -22.19 12.20 29.28
C SER A 140 -23.46 11.91 28.49
N ASN A 141 -23.98 12.89 27.74
CA ASN A 141 -25.21 12.76 26.98
C ASN A 141 -24.91 12.39 25.52
N PHE A 142 -25.50 11.29 25.05
CA PHE A 142 -25.41 10.90 23.65
C PHE A 142 -26.42 11.68 22.82
N ASN A 143 -25.94 12.56 21.93
CA ASN A 143 -26.78 13.23 20.95
C ASN A 143 -26.52 12.61 19.58
N LEU A 144 -27.53 11.93 19.03
CA LEU A 144 -27.45 11.43 17.67
C LEU A 144 -27.44 12.63 16.72
N LEU A 145 -26.45 12.69 15.83
CA LEU A 145 -26.35 13.78 14.87
C LEU A 145 -27.29 13.49 13.70
N SER A 146 -28.12 14.47 13.34
CA SER A 146 -29.00 14.36 12.15
C SER A 146 -28.22 14.16 10.86
N THR A 147 -26.98 14.65 10.82
CA THR A 147 -25.98 14.38 9.78
C THR A 147 -24.64 14.11 10.45
N THR A 148 -23.98 13.02 10.07
CA THR A 148 -22.64 12.70 10.57
C THR A 148 -21.61 13.42 9.70
N PRO A 149 -20.88 14.44 10.23
CA PRO A 149 -19.97 15.25 9.42
C PRO A 149 -18.61 14.57 9.19
N PHE A 150 -18.51 13.26 9.42
CA PHE A 150 -17.28 12.50 9.33
C PHE A 150 -17.52 11.08 8.79
N THR A 151 -16.45 10.49 8.30
CA THR A 151 -16.37 9.17 7.67
C THR A 151 -15.74 8.14 8.61
N LEU A 152 -15.88 6.85 8.27
CA LEU A 152 -15.18 5.77 8.98
C LEU A 152 -13.65 5.94 8.92
N GLU A 153 -13.12 6.47 7.81
CA GLU A 153 -11.71 6.82 7.66
C GLU A 153 -11.25 7.86 8.69
N GLU A 154 -12.05 8.90 8.90
CA GLU A 154 -11.74 9.97 9.86
C GLU A 154 -11.78 9.47 11.30
N ILE A 155 -12.71 8.56 11.64
CA ILE A 155 -12.72 7.85 12.93
C ILE A 155 -11.41 7.07 13.11
N ILE A 156 -10.99 6.27 12.11
CA ILE A 156 -9.73 5.51 12.18
C ILE A 156 -8.56 6.45 12.41
N ILE A 157 -8.47 7.57 11.69
CA ILE A 157 -7.38 8.53 11.82
C ILE A 157 -7.37 9.14 13.23
N PHE A 158 -8.53 9.59 13.73
CA PHE A 158 -8.66 10.21 15.04
C PHE A 158 -8.24 9.29 16.18
N PHE A 159 -8.70 8.03 16.17
CA PHE A 159 -8.34 7.07 17.22
C PHE A 159 -6.93 6.50 17.04
N ARG A 160 -6.38 6.45 15.82
CA ARG A 160 -4.99 6.03 15.59
C ARG A 160 -4.02 6.97 16.30
N GLU A 161 -4.26 8.28 16.28
CA GLU A 161 -3.45 9.27 17.01
C GLU A 161 -3.48 9.06 18.54
N ARG A 162 -4.53 8.40 19.05
CA ARG A 162 -4.74 8.13 20.48
C ARG A 162 -4.24 6.76 20.96
N LEU A 163 -3.80 5.88 20.05
CA LEU A 163 -3.39 4.50 20.37
C LEU A 163 -2.33 4.40 21.48
N ILE A 164 -1.47 5.41 21.61
CA ILE A 164 -0.36 5.41 22.57
C ILE A 164 -0.85 5.61 24.01
N PHE A 165 -1.93 6.39 24.21
CA PHE A 165 -2.37 6.83 25.53
C PHE A 165 -3.82 6.46 25.88
N ASP A 166 -4.62 6.02 24.91
CA ASP A 166 -6.04 5.73 25.09
C ASP A 166 -6.32 4.24 24.89
N LYS A 167 -6.45 3.50 25.99
CA LYS A 167 -6.74 2.06 25.98
C LYS A 167 -8.09 1.72 25.33
N LYS A 168 -8.97 2.70 25.11
CA LYS A 168 -10.27 2.54 24.45
C LYS A 168 -10.17 2.69 22.93
N ALA A 169 -9.07 3.23 22.41
CA ALA A 169 -8.87 3.39 20.96
C ALA A 169 -8.75 2.07 20.18
N PRO A 170 -8.02 1.03 20.63
CA PRO A 170 -7.90 -0.23 19.89
C PRO A 170 -9.24 -0.93 19.56
N PRO A 171 -10.19 -1.15 20.49
CA PRO A 171 -11.46 -1.79 20.15
C PRO A 171 -12.31 -0.95 19.19
N ILE A 172 -12.25 0.39 19.28
CA ILE A 172 -12.94 1.30 18.37
C ILE A 172 -12.39 1.15 16.94
N ILE A 173 -11.07 1.17 16.78
CA ILE A 173 -10.44 0.99 15.46
C ILE A 173 -10.81 -0.37 14.86
N LYS A 174 -10.80 -1.43 15.69
CA LYS A 174 -11.17 -2.77 15.26
C LYS A 174 -12.60 -2.83 14.72
N GLU A 175 -13.57 -2.27 15.45
CA GLU A 175 -14.97 -2.26 14.99
C GLU A 175 -15.13 -1.38 13.75
N THR A 176 -14.44 -0.23 13.68
CA THR A 176 -14.48 0.66 12.50
C THR A 176 -13.98 -0.05 11.24
N LEU A 177 -12.88 -0.81 11.34
CA LEU A 177 -12.33 -1.59 10.22
C LEU A 177 -13.27 -2.72 9.78
N LYS A 178 -13.91 -3.39 10.74
CA LYS A 178 -14.90 -4.43 10.46
C LYS A 178 -16.10 -3.86 9.70
N LEU A 179 -16.68 -2.76 10.17
CA LEU A 179 -17.81 -2.12 9.49
C LEU A 179 -17.44 -1.59 8.12
N LYS A 180 -16.23 -1.05 7.96
CA LYS A 180 -15.72 -0.64 6.66
C LYS A 180 -15.66 -1.80 5.67
N SER A 181 -15.09 -2.94 6.08
CA SER A 181 -15.08 -4.15 5.26
C SER A 181 -16.49 -4.62 4.90
N LEU A 182 -17.43 -4.58 5.86
CA LEU A 182 -18.81 -4.95 5.60
C LEU A 182 -19.49 -4.00 4.60
N LEU A 183 -19.23 -2.69 4.69
CA LEU A 183 -19.80 -1.68 3.81
C LEU A 183 -19.24 -1.76 2.39
N GLU A 184 -17.97 -2.13 2.23
CA GLU A 184 -17.37 -2.36 0.91
C GLU A 184 -17.88 -3.64 0.22
N ASN A 185 -18.27 -4.65 1.00
CA ASN A 185 -18.66 -5.98 0.49
C ASN A 185 -20.19 -6.24 0.50
N ASN A 186 -21.00 -5.32 1.04
CA ASN A 186 -22.45 -5.49 1.17
C ASN A 186 -23.19 -4.17 0.89
N ASN A 187 -24.49 -4.25 0.60
CA ASN A 187 -25.36 -3.09 0.40
C ASN A 187 -25.81 -2.46 1.74
N LEU A 188 -24.87 -2.17 2.63
CA LEU A 188 -25.16 -1.53 3.90
C LEU A 188 -25.43 -0.03 3.73
N ASN A 189 -26.34 0.49 4.55
CA ASN A 189 -26.61 1.91 4.62
C ASN A 189 -25.48 2.63 5.40
N LEU A 190 -24.85 3.61 4.78
CA LEU A 190 -23.72 4.34 5.35
C LEU A 190 -24.09 5.11 6.62
N GLN A 191 -25.27 5.75 6.64
CA GLN A 191 -25.73 6.52 7.80
C GLN A 191 -25.95 5.60 9.00
N LEU A 192 -26.67 4.47 8.82
CA LEU A 192 -26.86 3.49 9.88
C LEU A 192 -25.54 2.91 10.40
N THR A 193 -24.57 2.73 9.51
CA THR A 193 -23.22 2.26 9.86
C THR A 193 -22.49 3.28 10.75
N LEU A 194 -22.59 4.58 10.43
CA LEU A 194 -22.00 5.66 11.19
C LEU A 194 -22.72 5.86 12.54
N ASP A 195 -24.04 5.74 12.57
CA ASP A 195 -24.84 5.79 13.81
C ASP A 195 -24.46 4.65 14.77
N HIS A 196 -24.29 3.43 14.22
CA HIS A 196 -23.77 2.30 14.99
C HIS A 196 -22.38 2.59 15.56
N MET A 197 -21.47 3.16 14.76
CA MET A 197 -20.14 3.54 15.24
C MET A 197 -20.19 4.60 16.34
N LEU A 198 -21.05 5.60 16.21
CA LEU A 198 -21.25 6.63 17.23
C LEU A 198 -21.68 6.01 18.57
N ILE A 199 -22.67 5.12 18.53
CA ILE A 199 -23.15 4.39 19.71
C ILE A 199 -22.03 3.52 20.30
N PHE A 200 -21.28 2.82 19.46
CA PHE A 200 -20.19 1.96 19.88
C PHE A 200 -19.08 2.76 20.59
N ILE A 201 -18.65 3.89 20.00
CA ILE A 201 -17.65 4.79 20.59
C ILE A 201 -18.15 5.28 21.95
N TRP A 202 -19.36 5.84 22.00
CA TRP A 202 -19.93 6.36 23.24
C TRP A 202 -20.00 5.30 24.33
N LYS A 203 -20.51 4.10 24.02
CA LYS A 203 -20.53 2.96 24.95
C LYS A 203 -19.14 2.60 25.44
N THR A 204 -18.15 2.52 24.56
CA THR A 204 -16.76 2.19 24.94
C THR A 204 -16.21 3.18 25.98
N TYR A 205 -16.52 4.47 25.84
CA TYR A 205 -16.09 5.49 26.82
C TYR A 205 -16.87 5.48 28.13
N ARG A 206 -18.07 4.88 28.17
CA ARG A 206 -18.93 4.80 29.36
C ARG A 206 -18.94 3.44 30.07
N MET A 207 -18.47 2.38 29.42
CA MET A 207 -18.21 1.11 30.08
C MET A 207 -17.03 1.25 31.06
N LYS A 208 -17.22 0.74 32.27
CA LYS A 208 -16.22 0.68 33.35
C LYS A 208 -15.10 -0.29 32.98
#